data_AF-A0A1Q8E8C8-F1
#
_entry.id   AF-A0A1Q8E8C8-F1
#
_cell.length_a   1.000
_cell.length_b   1.000
_cell.length_c   1.000
_cell.angle_alpha   90.00
_cell.angle_beta   90.00
_cell.angle_gamma   90.00
#
_symmetry.space_group_name_H-M   'P 1'
#
loop_
_entity.id
_entity.type
_entity.pdbx_description
1 polymer ?
#
loop_
_entity_poly.entity_id
_entity_poly.type
_entity_poly.pdbx_seq_one_letter_code
_entity_poly.pdbx_strand_id
1 'polypeptide(L)'
;MKTFEVVTKKSKRRNLLKTIGISLLTCLGLTMMTCKGLAWLTARHANELRECHQTMMEISYPNVSYINWSFIADSEFTGTYYADQVKDIAGITVPFEDFQGVYGLSQGYEARQALNVYLASDEKASYTYGSSYKVPMFYNIHRNYHQMGEVLTQDITALSQMPNRAVEMAVTFDKPYTFDEIQTLIPDNLKIKWYWIGTETLHDTRRLKLDAQIGFQPNLTEPETYEEMKQQKKPEQRSAEESKKVNEAYQKKLAELTPSQGFRNSYTFFQAHLQEALSKNWLRYTSTDRAGEEFDLTKDVEEYLEKNPDGKTAKFAGVILTGRAEDFASLEKASWIFASNIGQDVEIKPYHQLSTP
;
A
#
# COMPACT_ATOMS: atom_id res chain seq x y z
N MET A 1 -54.85 -51.50 -39.52
CA MET A 1 -54.13 -51.53 -38.21
C MET A 1 -52.67 -51.10 -38.33
N LYS A 2 -51.86 -51.66 -39.25
CA LYS A 2 -50.42 -51.31 -39.40
C LYS A 2 -50.12 -49.82 -39.69
N THR A 3 -51.00 -49.11 -40.40
CA THR A 3 -50.84 -47.68 -40.73
C THR A 3 -50.97 -46.74 -39.53
N PHE A 4 -51.88 -47.04 -38.60
CA PHE A 4 -52.07 -46.25 -37.38
C PHE A 4 -50.85 -46.35 -36.46
N GLU A 5 -50.34 -47.56 -36.25
CA GLU A 5 -49.17 -47.82 -35.39
C GLU A 5 -47.90 -47.12 -35.89
N VAL A 6 -47.67 -47.10 -37.21
CA VAL A 6 -46.52 -46.40 -37.82
C VAL A 6 -46.64 -44.89 -37.66
N VAL A 7 -47.84 -44.32 -37.83
CA VAL A 7 -48.09 -42.88 -37.64
C VAL A 7 -47.90 -42.50 -36.17
N THR A 8 -48.39 -43.32 -35.22
CA THR A 8 -48.18 -43.09 -33.79
C THR A 8 -46.71 -43.16 -33.41
N LYS A 9 -45.95 -44.15 -33.91
CA LYS A 9 -44.49 -44.26 -33.67
C LYS A 9 -43.72 -43.07 -34.26
N LYS A 10 -44.07 -42.60 -35.46
CA LYS A 10 -43.45 -41.42 -36.11
C LYS A 10 -43.75 -40.12 -35.34
N SER A 11 -44.98 -39.94 -34.86
CA SER A 11 -45.39 -38.80 -34.02
C SER A 11 -44.67 -38.81 -32.67
N LYS A 12 -44.61 -39.96 -31.99
CA LYS A 12 -43.84 -40.13 -30.75
C LYS A 12 -42.36 -39.80 -30.93
N ARG A 13 -41.73 -40.27 -32.02
CA ARG A 13 -40.33 -39.95 -32.33
C ARG A 13 -40.13 -38.45 -32.59
N ARG A 14 -41.05 -37.80 -33.32
CA ARG A 14 -40.99 -36.34 -33.58
C ARG A 14 -41.13 -35.54 -32.28
N ASN A 15 -42.07 -35.89 -31.41
CA ASN A 15 -42.27 -35.20 -30.14
C ASN A 15 -41.10 -35.44 -29.18
N LEU A 16 -40.54 -36.65 -29.14
CA LEU A 16 -39.33 -36.95 -28.39
C LEU A 16 -38.14 -36.10 -28.86
N LEU A 17 -37.90 -36.01 -30.17
CA LEU A 17 -36.82 -35.16 -30.72
C LEU A 17 -37.04 -33.68 -30.40
N LYS A 18 -38.28 -33.18 -30.40
CA LYS A 18 -38.60 -31.81 -29.98
C LYS A 18 -38.30 -31.58 -28.50
N THR A 19 -38.72 -32.50 -27.63
CA THR A 19 -38.43 -32.40 -26.18
C THR A 19 -36.93 -32.45 -25.93
N ILE A 20 -36.20 -33.39 -26.55
CA ILE A 20 -34.74 -33.45 -26.47
C ILE A 20 -34.12 -32.13 -26.93
N GLY A 21 -34.56 -31.60 -28.08
CA GLY A 21 -34.07 -30.32 -28.61
C GLY A 21 -34.30 -29.15 -27.64
N ILE A 22 -35.50 -29.02 -27.07
CA ILE A 22 -35.82 -27.99 -26.08
C ILE A 22 -34.97 -28.17 -24.82
N SER A 23 -34.88 -29.38 -24.27
CA SER A 23 -34.08 -29.67 -23.08
C SER A 23 -32.60 -29.37 -23.29
N LEU A 24 -32.04 -29.68 -24.46
CA LEU A 24 -30.66 -29.35 -24.81
C LEU A 24 -30.45 -27.84 -24.91
N LEU A 25 -31.36 -27.11 -25.56
CA LEU A 25 -31.30 -25.65 -25.66
C LEU A 25 -31.41 -24.97 -24.29
N THR A 26 -32.33 -25.45 -23.44
CA THR A 26 -32.47 -24.95 -22.06
C THR A 26 -31.22 -25.24 -21.24
N CYS A 27 -30.66 -26.46 -21.33
CA CYS A 27 -29.43 -26.82 -20.64
C CYS A 27 -28.24 -25.97 -21.09
N LEU A 28 -28.09 -25.75 -22.40
CA LEU A 28 -27.04 -24.89 -22.95
C LEU A 28 -27.22 -23.43 -22.50
N GLY A 29 -28.45 -22.91 -22.53
CA GLY A 29 -28.77 -21.57 -22.07
C GLY A 29 -28.44 -21.37 -20.58
N LEU A 30 -28.86 -22.31 -19.74
CA LEU A 30 -28.52 -22.30 -18.31
C LEU A 30 -27.02 -22.34 -18.08
N THR A 31 -26.30 -23.22 -18.79
CA THR A 31 -24.84 -23.34 -18.68
C THR A 31 -24.15 -22.03 -19.04
N MET A 32 -24.53 -21.39 -20.15
CA MET A 32 -23.96 -20.09 -20.55
C MET A 32 -24.22 -18.99 -19.53
N MET A 33 -25.44 -18.93 -18.97
CA MET A 33 -25.78 -17.95 -17.92
C MET A 33 -24.96 -18.19 -16.65
N THR A 34 -24.82 -19.45 -16.23
CA THR A 34 -23.99 -19.82 -15.08
C THR A 34 -22.53 -19.45 -15.31
N CYS A 35 -21.93 -19.82 -16.44
CA CYS A 35 -20.55 -19.47 -16.77
C CYS A 35 -20.33 -17.94 -16.76
N LYS A 36 -21.25 -17.16 -17.34
CA LYS A 36 -21.18 -15.69 -17.28
C LYS A 36 -21.28 -15.14 -15.87
N GLY A 37 -22.16 -15.69 -15.03
CA GLY A 37 -22.30 -15.31 -13.62
C GLY A 37 -21.03 -15.60 -12.83
N LEU A 38 -20.45 -16.78 -13.01
CA LEU A 38 -19.20 -17.19 -12.36
C LEU A 38 -18.01 -16.33 -12.82
N ALA A 39 -17.91 -16.05 -14.13
CA ALA A 39 -16.89 -15.15 -14.66
C ALA A 39 -17.03 -13.72 -14.11
N TRP A 40 -18.26 -13.21 -13.99
CA TRP A 40 -18.51 -11.90 -13.38
C TRP A 40 -18.12 -11.84 -11.90
N LEU A 41 -18.45 -12.87 -11.11
CA LEU A 41 -18.03 -12.96 -9.71
C LEU A 41 -16.50 -13.00 -9.58
N THR A 42 -15.85 -13.79 -10.43
CA THR A 42 -14.38 -13.89 -10.49
C THR A 42 -13.76 -12.54 -10.81
N ALA A 43 -14.25 -11.85 -11.85
CA ALA A 43 -13.76 -10.53 -12.24
C ALA A 43 -14.01 -9.46 -11.16
N ARG A 44 -15.13 -9.55 -10.43
CA ARG A 44 -15.41 -8.67 -9.30
C ARG A 44 -14.39 -8.86 -8.18
N HIS A 45 -14.10 -10.10 -7.79
CA HIS A 45 -13.11 -10.39 -6.77
C HIS A 45 -11.70 -9.99 -7.21
N ALA A 46 -11.35 -10.20 -8.49
CA ALA A 46 -10.07 -9.73 -9.05
C ALA A 46 -9.93 -8.20 -8.94
N ASN A 47 -10.98 -7.45 -9.29
CA ASN A 47 -10.98 -5.99 -9.17
C ASN A 47 -10.92 -5.52 -7.71
N GLU A 48 -11.66 -6.16 -6.80
CA GLU A 48 -11.64 -5.84 -5.38
C GLU A 48 -10.26 -6.09 -4.76
N LEU A 49 -9.58 -7.17 -5.14
CA LEU A 49 -8.21 -7.46 -4.70
C LEU A 49 -7.23 -6.40 -5.21
N ARG A 50 -7.34 -6.00 -6.49
CA ARG A 50 -6.52 -4.92 -7.05
C ARG A 50 -6.78 -3.59 -6.36
N GLU A 51 -8.04 -3.22 -6.15
CA GLU A 51 -8.43 -1.99 -5.43
C GLU A 51 -7.88 -2.01 -4.01
N CYS A 52 -8.02 -3.14 -3.29
CA CYS A 52 -7.44 -3.32 -1.96
C CYS A 52 -5.92 -3.10 -1.98
N HIS A 53 -5.19 -3.77 -2.87
CA HIS A 53 -3.74 -3.60 -2.98
C HIS A 53 -3.36 -2.14 -3.28
N GLN A 54 -4.00 -1.51 -4.27
CA GLN A 54 -3.69 -0.14 -4.66
C GLN A 54 -3.99 0.85 -3.52
N THR A 55 -5.15 0.75 -2.87
CA THR A 55 -5.49 1.61 -1.72
C THR A 55 -4.52 1.37 -0.57
N MET A 56 -4.17 0.12 -0.25
CA MET A 56 -3.21 -0.19 0.81
C MET A 56 -1.81 0.36 0.50
N MET A 57 -1.36 0.36 -0.76
CA MET A 57 -0.08 0.96 -1.16
C MET A 57 -0.01 2.48 -0.92
N GLU A 58 -1.15 3.19 -0.98
CA GLU A 58 -1.20 4.63 -0.71
C GLU A 58 -1.18 4.97 0.80
N ILE A 59 -1.46 4.00 1.67
CA ILE A 59 -1.64 4.22 3.12
C ILE A 59 -0.73 3.33 4.01
N SER A 60 0.05 2.44 3.42
CA SER A 60 0.91 1.47 4.12
C SER A 60 2.09 1.06 3.23
N TYR A 61 2.83 -0.01 3.58
CA TYR A 61 4.05 -0.44 2.86
C TYR A 61 5.14 0.64 2.80
N PRO A 62 5.86 0.88 3.92
CA PRO A 62 6.78 2.00 4.04
C PRO A 62 7.86 2.06 2.94
N ASN A 63 7.82 3.15 2.15
CA ASN A 63 8.69 3.42 0.98
C ASN A 63 8.74 2.25 -0.03
N VAL A 64 7.57 1.67 -0.32
CA VAL A 64 7.39 0.72 -1.41
C VAL A 64 6.45 1.34 -2.44
N SER A 65 6.72 1.07 -3.72
CA SER A 65 5.87 1.47 -4.83
C SER A 65 5.77 0.32 -5.82
N TYR A 66 4.69 0.23 -6.61
CA TYR A 66 4.60 -0.75 -7.68
C TYR A 66 4.86 -0.10 -9.04
N ILE A 67 5.58 -0.80 -9.92
CA ILE A 67 5.93 -0.30 -11.27
C ILE A 67 5.07 -0.93 -12.38
N ASN A 68 4.51 -2.11 -12.12
CA ASN A 68 3.65 -2.82 -13.04
C ASN A 68 2.71 -3.74 -12.27
N TRP A 69 1.57 -4.07 -12.86
CA TRP A 69 0.67 -5.08 -12.34
C TRP A 69 -0.06 -5.80 -13.47
N SER A 70 -0.48 -7.04 -13.23
CA SER A 70 -1.24 -7.83 -14.19
C SER A 70 -2.15 -8.85 -13.51
N PHE A 71 -3.12 -9.34 -14.28
CA PHE A 71 -3.92 -10.51 -13.92
C PHE A 71 -3.46 -11.70 -14.76
N ILE A 72 -3.08 -12.78 -14.10
CA ILE A 72 -2.68 -14.04 -14.73
C ILE A 72 -3.79 -15.05 -14.45
N ALA A 73 -4.48 -15.50 -15.50
CA ALA A 73 -5.53 -16.50 -15.34
C ALA A 73 -4.93 -17.89 -15.11
N ASP A 74 -5.24 -18.51 -13.98
CA ASP A 74 -4.81 -19.86 -13.62
C ASP A 74 -5.85 -20.91 -14.06
N SER A 75 -7.12 -20.51 -14.15
CA SER A 75 -8.21 -21.30 -14.72
C SER A 75 -9.33 -20.38 -15.24
N GLU A 76 -10.45 -20.95 -15.69
CA GLU A 76 -11.62 -20.19 -16.15
C GLU A 76 -12.21 -19.27 -15.08
N PHE A 77 -12.09 -19.63 -13.79
CA PHE A 77 -12.70 -18.90 -12.67
C PHE A 77 -11.73 -18.60 -11.52
N THR A 78 -10.42 -18.66 -11.78
CA THR A 78 -9.38 -18.32 -10.82
C THR A 78 -8.18 -17.70 -11.52
N GLY A 79 -7.41 -16.91 -10.78
CA GLY A 79 -6.14 -16.41 -11.26
C GLY A 79 -5.38 -15.70 -10.15
N THR A 80 -4.27 -15.10 -10.53
CA THR A 80 -3.38 -14.38 -9.63
C THR A 80 -3.25 -12.94 -10.09
N TYR A 81 -3.54 -12.00 -9.19
CA TYR A 81 -3.13 -10.60 -9.32
C TYR A 81 -1.67 -10.50 -8.87
N TYR A 82 -0.84 -9.96 -9.74
CA TYR A 82 0.59 -9.83 -9.56
C TYR A 82 1.00 -8.37 -9.70
N ALA A 83 1.86 -7.87 -8.81
CA ALA A 83 2.47 -6.53 -8.94
C ALA A 83 3.97 -6.55 -8.61
N ASP A 84 4.77 -5.99 -9.52
CA ASP A 84 6.20 -5.78 -9.31
C ASP A 84 6.41 -4.56 -8.41
N GLN A 85 7.14 -4.73 -7.30
CA GLN A 85 7.36 -3.67 -6.34
C GLN A 85 8.83 -3.27 -6.24
N VAL A 86 9.05 -2.00 -5.96
CA VAL A 86 10.37 -1.38 -5.83
C VAL A 86 10.38 -0.36 -4.71
N LYS A 87 11.57 -0.09 -4.19
CA LYS A 87 11.87 1.04 -3.33
C LYS A 87 12.62 2.12 -4.10
N ASP A 88 12.53 3.36 -3.63
CA ASP A 88 13.43 4.44 -4.04
C ASP A 88 14.37 4.76 -2.89
N ILE A 89 15.66 4.55 -3.11
CA ILE A 89 16.74 4.85 -2.17
C ILE A 89 17.63 5.93 -2.79
N ALA A 90 17.39 7.18 -2.39
CA ALA A 90 18.14 8.36 -2.87
C ALA A 90 18.09 8.56 -4.41
N GLY A 91 16.99 8.20 -5.07
CA GLY A 91 16.81 8.22 -6.52
C GLY A 91 17.17 6.89 -7.21
N ILE A 92 17.66 5.90 -6.48
CA ILE A 92 17.97 4.57 -7.02
C ILE A 92 16.76 3.67 -6.81
N THR A 93 16.20 3.16 -7.92
CA THR A 93 15.18 2.11 -7.87
C THR A 93 15.80 0.79 -7.44
N VAL A 94 15.33 0.23 -6.33
CA VAL A 94 15.81 -1.03 -5.76
C VAL A 94 14.68 -2.05 -5.76
N PRO A 95 14.89 -3.30 -6.22
CA PRO A 95 13.88 -4.35 -6.17
C PRO A 95 13.39 -4.63 -4.74
N PHE A 96 12.10 -4.92 -4.63
CA PHE A 96 11.48 -5.40 -3.39
C PHE A 96 10.64 -6.67 -3.68
N GLU A 97 10.00 -7.23 -2.66
CA GLU A 97 9.13 -8.41 -2.87
C GLU A 97 7.97 -8.06 -3.80
N ASP A 98 7.61 -8.98 -4.68
CA ASP A 98 6.40 -8.86 -5.48
C ASP A 98 5.15 -9.04 -4.61
N PHE A 99 4.05 -8.43 -5.05
CA PHE A 99 2.73 -8.68 -4.46
C PHE A 99 2.02 -9.76 -5.27
N GLN A 100 1.57 -10.82 -4.60
CA GLN A 100 0.73 -11.85 -5.19
C GLN A 100 -0.55 -12.02 -4.39
N GLY A 101 -1.69 -11.99 -5.06
CA GLY A 101 -2.99 -12.31 -4.47
C GLY A 101 -3.82 -13.18 -5.40
N VAL A 102 -4.36 -14.27 -4.87
CA VAL A 102 -5.20 -15.19 -5.63
C VAL A 102 -6.64 -14.69 -5.64
N TYR A 103 -7.22 -14.55 -6.83
CA TYR A 103 -8.64 -14.25 -7.02
C TYR A 103 -9.39 -15.47 -7.58
N GLY A 104 -10.69 -15.52 -7.30
CA GLY A 104 -11.55 -16.63 -7.71
C GLY A 104 -13.00 -16.48 -7.23
N LEU A 105 -13.79 -17.56 -7.29
CA LEU A 105 -15.21 -17.56 -6.89
C LEU A 105 -15.44 -17.40 -5.38
N SER A 106 -14.48 -17.82 -4.56
CA SER A 106 -14.46 -17.59 -3.11
C SER A 106 -13.25 -16.76 -2.75
N GLN A 107 -13.26 -16.15 -1.55
CA GLN A 107 -12.07 -15.52 -0.99
C GLN A 107 -10.95 -16.58 -0.94
N GLY A 108 -9.91 -16.35 -1.74
CA GLY A 108 -8.76 -17.25 -1.84
C GLY A 108 -7.86 -17.08 -0.62
N TYR A 109 -7.05 -18.09 -0.35
CA TYR A 109 -5.94 -17.99 0.60
C TYR A 109 -5.00 -16.85 0.15
N GLU A 110 -4.76 -15.86 1.01
CA GLU A 110 -3.83 -14.78 0.72
C GLU A 110 -2.42 -15.34 0.56
N ALA A 111 -1.90 -15.37 -0.66
CA ALA A 111 -0.53 -15.77 -0.96
C ALA A 111 0.47 -14.62 -0.72
N ARG A 112 0.29 -13.81 0.34
CA ARG A 112 1.17 -12.69 0.71
C ARG A 112 2.41 -13.15 1.52
N GLN A 113 2.79 -14.42 1.42
CA GLN A 113 3.78 -14.98 2.35
C GLN A 113 5.14 -14.30 2.25
N ALA A 114 5.58 -13.92 1.05
CA ALA A 114 6.86 -13.23 0.85
C ALA A 114 6.94 -11.88 1.57
N LEU A 115 5.83 -11.14 1.64
CA LEU A 115 5.72 -9.80 2.25
C LEU A 115 5.56 -9.83 3.78
N ASN A 116 5.27 -10.99 4.37
CA ASN A 116 5.35 -11.11 5.82
C ASN A 116 6.78 -10.79 6.29
N VAL A 117 6.91 -10.37 7.55
CA VAL A 117 8.20 -10.01 8.12
C VAL A 117 8.54 -10.88 9.33
N TYR A 118 9.84 -11.09 9.56
CA TYR A 118 10.36 -11.74 10.75
C TYR A 118 11.51 -10.91 11.36
N LEU A 119 11.60 -10.93 12.69
CA LEU A 119 12.71 -10.32 13.41
C LEU A 119 13.92 -11.25 13.42
N ALA A 120 15.10 -10.68 13.25
CA ALA A 120 16.36 -11.35 13.52
C ALA A 120 16.45 -11.82 14.97
N SER A 121 17.31 -12.80 15.23
CA SER A 121 17.48 -13.37 16.58
C SER A 121 17.97 -12.37 17.62
N ASP A 122 18.69 -11.32 17.20
CA ASP A 122 19.15 -10.23 18.06
C ASP A 122 18.14 -9.08 18.17
N GLU A 123 16.98 -9.20 17.51
CA GLU A 123 15.89 -8.23 17.44
C GLU A 123 16.27 -6.83 16.94
N LYS A 124 17.42 -6.67 16.28
CA LYS A 124 17.89 -5.37 15.74
C LYS A 124 17.46 -5.12 14.30
N ALA A 125 17.00 -6.15 13.61
CA ALA A 125 16.63 -6.08 12.20
C ALA A 125 15.37 -6.90 11.93
N SER A 126 14.60 -6.45 10.94
CA SER A 126 13.44 -7.16 10.43
C SER A 126 13.65 -7.41 8.93
N TYR A 127 13.19 -8.57 8.46
CA TYR A 127 13.37 -9.03 7.09
C TYR A 127 12.07 -9.59 6.53
N THR A 128 11.88 -9.44 5.23
CA THR A 128 10.80 -10.13 4.50
C THR A 128 11.03 -11.64 4.45
N TYR A 129 9.98 -12.46 4.43
CA TYR A 129 10.11 -13.92 4.32
C TYR A 129 10.57 -14.40 2.93
N GLY A 130 10.29 -13.63 1.88
CA GLY A 130 10.61 -14.02 0.50
C GLY A 130 12.12 -14.02 0.23
N SER A 131 12.63 -12.85 -0.12
CA SER A 131 14.01 -12.58 -0.49
C SER A 131 14.88 -12.12 0.69
N SER A 132 14.32 -12.02 1.90
CA SER A 132 15.01 -11.50 3.09
C SER A 132 15.57 -10.10 2.88
N TYR A 133 14.79 -9.23 2.25
CA TYR A 133 15.09 -7.81 2.22
C TYR A 133 14.92 -7.22 3.62
N LYS A 134 15.94 -6.49 4.08
CA LYS A 134 15.85 -5.76 5.35
C LYS A 134 14.79 -4.67 5.22
N VAL A 135 13.87 -4.62 6.17
CA VAL A 135 12.81 -3.60 6.22
C VAL A 135 13.10 -2.62 7.36
N PRO A 136 12.89 -1.32 7.15
CA PRO A 136 13.09 -0.32 8.19
C PRO A 136 12.06 -0.51 9.30
N MET A 137 12.50 -0.37 10.56
CA MET A 137 11.64 -0.58 11.73
C MET A 137 11.36 0.73 12.46
N PHE A 138 10.09 0.95 12.78
CA PHE A 138 9.65 2.03 13.67
C PHE A 138 9.43 1.54 15.09
N TYR A 139 9.69 2.41 16.06
CA TYR A 139 9.58 2.12 17.48
C TYR A 139 8.44 2.91 18.11
N ASN A 140 7.71 2.27 19.02
CA ASN A 140 6.68 2.93 19.81
C ASN A 140 7.30 3.69 20.99
N ILE A 141 7.13 5.02 21.03
CA ILE A 141 7.68 5.89 22.09
C ILE A 141 6.96 5.76 23.43
N HIS A 142 5.74 5.23 23.45
CA HIS A 142 4.98 4.99 24.69
C HIS A 142 5.53 3.77 25.46
N ARG A 143 6.42 3.01 24.82
CA ARG A 143 6.95 1.74 25.32
C ARG A 143 8.29 1.92 26.03
N ASN A 144 8.42 1.29 27.20
CA ASN A 144 9.67 1.28 27.96
C ASN A 144 10.53 0.04 27.62
N TYR A 145 11.29 0.12 26.52
CA TYR A 145 12.14 -0.98 26.05
C TYR A 145 13.11 -1.51 27.11
N HIS A 146 13.70 -0.63 27.94
CA HIS A 146 14.61 -1.04 29.00
C HIS A 146 13.91 -1.91 30.05
N GLN A 147 12.73 -1.50 30.50
CA GLN A 147 11.95 -2.27 31.48
C GLN A 147 11.49 -3.62 30.93
N MET A 148 11.24 -3.69 29.62
CA MET A 148 10.76 -4.90 28.95
C MET A 148 11.90 -5.83 28.50
N GLY A 149 13.17 -5.40 28.66
CA GLY A 149 14.33 -6.16 28.21
C GLY A 149 14.42 -6.27 26.68
N GLU A 150 13.88 -5.28 25.97
CA GLU A 150 13.78 -5.27 24.52
C GLU A 150 14.80 -4.33 23.88
N VAL A 151 15.06 -4.57 22.60
CA VAL A 151 16.13 -3.89 21.87
C VAL A 151 15.60 -2.65 21.18
N LEU A 152 16.24 -1.52 21.48
CA LEU A 152 16.08 -0.23 20.80
C LEU A 152 17.33 0.02 19.95
N THR A 153 17.17 0.32 18.64
CA THR A 153 18.31 0.55 17.74
C THR A 153 18.67 2.02 17.58
N GLN A 154 19.95 2.25 17.34
CA GLN A 154 20.52 3.54 16.95
C GLN A 154 21.48 3.34 15.77
N ASP A 155 20.94 2.78 14.68
CA ASP A 155 21.72 2.37 13.51
C ASP A 155 22.38 3.56 12.79
N ILE A 156 21.92 4.79 13.04
CA ILE A 156 22.53 6.01 12.48
C ILE A 156 24.04 6.10 12.77
N THR A 157 24.49 5.57 13.90
CA THR A 157 25.91 5.54 14.30
C THR A 157 26.77 4.64 13.40
N ALA A 158 26.17 3.65 12.74
CA ALA A 158 26.86 2.72 11.85
C ALA A 158 27.09 3.30 10.44
N LEU A 159 26.40 4.37 10.05
CA LEU A 159 26.45 4.93 8.70
C LEU A 159 27.84 5.47 8.33
N SER A 160 28.62 5.93 9.32
CA SER A 160 30.02 6.33 9.13
C SER A 160 30.91 5.19 8.60
N GLN A 161 30.49 3.93 8.78
CA GLN A 161 31.18 2.72 8.33
C GLN A 161 30.65 2.18 7.01
N MET A 162 29.72 2.89 6.36
CA MET A 162 29.06 2.46 5.12
C MET A 162 29.39 3.41 3.93
N PRO A 163 30.67 3.69 3.65
CA PRO A 163 31.02 4.61 2.57
C PRO A 163 30.54 4.08 1.22
N ASN A 164 30.20 4.98 0.30
CA ASN A 164 29.74 4.65 -1.05
C ASN A 164 28.42 3.85 -1.08
N ARG A 165 27.55 4.02 -0.09
CA ARG A 165 26.22 3.39 -0.04
C ARG A 165 25.13 4.45 0.05
N ALA A 166 24.04 4.23 -0.69
CA ALA A 166 22.78 4.92 -0.49
C ALA A 166 21.93 4.07 0.45
N VAL A 167 21.32 4.71 1.44
CA VAL A 167 20.69 4.03 2.57
C VAL A 167 19.28 4.53 2.77
N GLU A 168 18.37 3.60 3.07
CA GLU A 168 17.05 3.86 3.65
C GLU A 168 17.13 3.70 5.17
N MET A 169 16.55 4.63 5.93
CA MET A 169 16.51 4.56 7.39
C MET A 169 15.17 5.03 7.93
N ALA A 170 14.54 4.21 8.76
CA ALA A 170 13.46 4.66 9.62
C ALA A 170 14.04 5.50 10.76
N VAL A 171 13.46 6.67 10.97
CA VAL A 171 13.71 7.54 12.11
C VAL A 171 12.41 7.66 12.90
N THR A 172 12.42 7.13 14.11
CA THR A 172 11.35 7.34 15.08
C THR A 172 11.66 8.62 15.85
N PHE A 173 10.71 9.53 15.90
CA PHE A 173 10.84 10.79 16.63
C PHE A 173 10.64 10.59 18.13
N ASP A 174 11.18 11.48 18.96
CA ASP A 174 10.97 11.53 20.41
C ASP A 174 9.54 11.94 20.81
N LYS A 175 8.83 12.62 19.90
CA LYS A 175 7.42 12.92 19.98
C LYS A 175 6.83 13.09 18.58
N PRO A 176 5.50 13.03 18.41
CA PRO A 176 4.90 13.30 17.11
C PRO A 176 5.08 14.78 16.69
N TYR A 177 5.47 15.00 15.44
CA TYR A 177 5.71 16.32 14.84
C TYR A 177 4.80 16.58 13.64
N THR A 178 4.47 17.85 13.40
CA THR A 178 3.76 18.31 12.20
C THR A 178 4.69 18.34 10.98
N PHE A 179 4.12 18.39 9.78
CA PHE A 179 4.92 18.50 8.55
C PHE A 179 5.90 19.69 8.58
N ASP A 180 5.43 20.90 8.94
CA ASP A 180 6.28 22.10 8.95
C ASP A 180 7.42 21.98 9.99
N GLU A 181 7.18 21.32 11.13
CA GLU A 181 8.23 21.01 12.11
C GLU A 181 9.24 20.00 11.54
N ILE A 182 8.77 18.92 10.91
CA ILE A 182 9.60 17.86 10.31
C ILE A 182 10.53 18.45 9.24
N GLN A 183 10.02 19.33 8.38
CA GLN A 183 10.83 20.03 7.37
C GLN A 183 11.93 20.90 7.97
N THR A 184 11.76 21.37 9.20
CA THR A 184 12.79 22.17 9.90
C THR A 184 13.86 21.27 10.57
N LEU A 185 13.47 20.05 10.98
CA LEU A 185 14.36 19.11 11.67
C LEU A 185 15.30 18.38 10.70
N ILE A 186 14.80 18.04 9.52
CA ILE A 186 15.53 17.19 8.55
C ILE A 186 16.30 18.09 7.60
N PRO A 187 17.62 17.88 7.44
CA PRO A 187 18.43 18.70 6.56
C PRO A 187 18.11 18.44 5.09
N ASP A 188 18.22 19.47 4.26
CA ASP A 188 17.85 19.43 2.85
C ASP A 188 18.61 18.35 2.04
N ASN A 189 19.80 17.92 2.49
CA ASN A 189 20.56 16.86 1.82
C ASN A 189 19.98 15.45 1.97
N LEU A 190 18.93 15.27 2.78
CA LEU A 190 18.21 14.01 2.95
C LEU A 190 16.81 14.09 2.36
N LYS A 191 16.32 12.95 1.85
CA LYS A 191 14.98 12.85 1.26
C LYS A 191 14.04 12.10 2.17
N ILE A 192 12.88 12.69 2.45
CA ILE A 192 11.79 12.02 3.14
C ILE A 192 10.99 11.23 2.12
N LYS A 193 10.93 9.91 2.30
CA LYS A 193 10.21 8.98 1.41
C LYS A 193 8.90 8.48 1.99
N TRP A 194 8.73 8.56 3.31
CA TRP A 194 7.54 8.07 3.98
C TRP A 194 7.33 8.81 5.31
N TYR A 195 6.09 9.10 5.65
CA TYR A 195 5.67 9.61 6.95
C TYR A 195 4.89 8.52 7.67
N TRP A 196 5.28 8.19 8.89
CA TRP A 196 4.65 7.15 9.71
C TRP A 196 3.77 7.77 10.80
N ILE A 197 2.54 7.28 10.95
CA ILE A 197 1.58 7.88 11.89
C ILE A 197 1.85 7.53 13.36
N GLY A 198 2.50 6.39 13.62
CA GLY A 198 2.68 5.88 14.98
C GLY A 198 1.54 4.97 15.44
N THR A 199 1.47 4.74 16.74
CA THR A 199 0.31 4.17 17.45
C THR A 199 0.28 4.79 18.84
N GLU A 200 -0.91 4.96 19.41
CA GLU A 200 -1.10 5.49 20.76
C GLU A 200 -1.14 4.36 21.82
N THR A 201 -1.14 3.10 21.38
CA THR A 201 -1.10 1.91 22.25
C THR A 201 0.31 1.69 22.84
N LEU A 202 0.47 0.70 23.72
CA LEU A 202 1.79 0.24 24.21
C LEU A 202 2.39 -0.90 23.37
N HIS A 203 1.75 -1.26 22.26
CA HIS A 203 2.11 -2.43 21.45
C HIS A 203 3.50 -2.34 20.84
N ASP A 204 4.17 -3.49 20.71
CA ASP A 204 5.44 -3.65 20.00
C ASP A 204 5.31 -3.41 18.49
N THR A 205 5.62 -2.20 18.02
CA THR A 205 5.55 -1.85 16.60
C THR A 205 6.61 -2.55 15.74
N ARG A 206 7.67 -3.10 16.34
CA ARG A 206 8.77 -3.79 15.63
C ARG A 206 8.30 -5.02 14.85
N ARG A 207 7.14 -5.56 15.21
CA ARG A 207 6.55 -6.80 14.67
C ARG A 207 5.39 -6.56 13.73
N LEU A 208 5.01 -5.30 13.48
CA LEU A 208 3.91 -4.99 12.59
C LEU A 208 4.24 -5.45 11.17
N LYS A 209 3.24 -6.05 10.52
CA LYS A 209 3.30 -6.35 9.09
C LYS A 209 3.45 -5.06 8.28
N LEU A 210 3.96 -5.16 7.06
CA LEU A 210 4.13 -4.00 6.17
C LEU A 210 2.81 -3.29 5.88
N ASP A 211 1.72 -4.04 5.72
CA ASP A 211 0.36 -3.52 5.51
C ASP A 211 -0.34 -3.02 6.80
N ALA A 212 0.28 -3.22 7.96
CA ALA A 212 -0.16 -2.67 9.24
C ALA A 212 0.66 -1.44 9.69
N GLN A 213 1.69 -1.05 8.93
CA GLN A 213 2.48 0.15 9.17
C GLN A 213 1.89 1.32 8.40
N ILE A 214 0.99 2.06 9.05
CA ILE A 214 0.22 3.12 8.39
C ILE A 214 1.04 4.41 8.24
N GLY A 215 0.91 5.02 7.07
CA GLY A 215 1.66 6.20 6.69
C GLY A 215 1.43 6.52 5.24
N PHE A 216 2.16 7.51 4.70
CA PHE A 216 2.10 7.79 3.26
C PHE A 216 3.33 8.54 2.76
N GLN A 217 3.50 8.52 1.45
CA GLN A 217 4.45 9.37 0.73
C GLN A 217 3.68 10.57 0.15
N PRO A 218 3.85 11.80 0.68
CA PRO A 218 3.12 12.95 0.17
C PRO A 218 3.60 13.37 -1.21
N ASN A 219 2.65 13.73 -2.09
CA ASN A 219 2.94 14.47 -3.31
C ASN A 219 3.00 15.97 -2.98
N LEU A 220 4.20 16.50 -2.76
CA LEU A 220 4.41 17.93 -2.47
C LEU A 220 4.07 18.85 -3.65
N THR A 221 3.81 18.28 -4.82
CA THR A 221 3.38 19.01 -6.02
C THR A 221 1.88 18.84 -6.32
N GLU A 222 1.10 18.31 -5.38
CA GLU A 222 -0.34 18.11 -5.53
C GLU A 222 -1.10 19.45 -5.45
N PRO A 223 -1.67 19.97 -6.57
CA PRO A 223 -2.28 21.29 -6.56
C PRO A 223 -3.75 21.29 -6.11
N GLU A 224 -4.38 20.13 -6.04
CA GLU A 224 -5.82 19.99 -5.77
C GLU A 224 -6.07 19.07 -4.58
N THR A 225 -7.17 19.29 -3.88
CA THR A 225 -7.65 18.37 -2.85
C THR A 225 -8.36 17.16 -3.47
N TYR A 226 -8.51 16.09 -2.69
CA TYR A 226 -9.26 14.90 -3.10
C TYR A 226 -10.68 15.22 -3.57
N GLU A 227 -11.40 16.09 -2.84
CA GLU A 227 -12.76 16.50 -3.19
C GLU A 227 -12.83 17.34 -4.47
N GLU A 228 -11.87 18.25 -4.68
CA GLU A 228 -11.77 19.00 -5.93
C GLU A 228 -11.55 18.05 -7.11
N MET A 229 -10.62 17.09 -7.00
CA MET A 229 -10.36 16.10 -8.05
C MET A 229 -11.63 15.28 -8.35
N LYS A 230 -12.34 14.82 -7.33
CA LYS A 230 -13.54 13.97 -7.47
C LYS A 230 -14.72 14.70 -8.13
N GLN A 231 -14.82 16.01 -7.93
CA GLN A 231 -15.88 16.83 -8.56
C GLN A 231 -15.63 17.08 -10.04
N GLN A 232 -14.41 16.87 -10.54
CA GLN A 232 -14.13 17.07 -11.95
C GLN A 232 -14.77 15.99 -12.82
N LYS A 233 -15.32 16.40 -13.96
CA LYS A 233 -15.75 15.46 -15.00
C LYS A 233 -14.58 14.57 -15.41
N LYS A 234 -14.83 13.30 -15.72
CA LYS A 234 -13.80 12.42 -16.28
C LYS A 234 -13.24 13.04 -17.58
N PRO A 235 -11.93 12.89 -17.88
CA PRO A 235 -11.32 13.49 -19.07
C PRO A 235 -12.08 13.18 -20.37
N GLU A 236 -12.59 11.95 -20.50
CA GLU A 236 -13.38 11.46 -21.64
C GLU A 236 -14.71 12.20 -21.84
N GLN A 237 -15.23 12.87 -20.80
CA GLN A 237 -16.51 13.55 -20.79
C GLN A 237 -16.39 15.07 -21.00
N ARG A 238 -15.17 15.58 -21.18
CA ARG A 238 -14.89 17.01 -21.37
C ARG A 238 -14.79 17.34 -22.85
N SER A 239 -15.40 18.46 -23.25
CA SER A 239 -15.09 19.06 -24.55
C SER A 239 -13.63 19.53 -24.60
N ALA A 240 -13.09 19.75 -25.80
CA ALA A 240 -11.72 20.24 -25.97
C ALA A 240 -11.48 21.60 -25.25
N GLU A 241 -12.48 22.48 -25.25
CA GLU A 241 -12.41 23.77 -24.58
C GLU A 241 -12.44 23.63 -23.04
N GLU A 242 -13.32 22.77 -22.50
CA GLU A 242 -13.33 22.46 -21.07
C GLU A 242 -11.99 21.85 -20.62
N SER A 243 -11.44 20.90 -21.38
CA SER A 243 -10.14 20.30 -21.09
C SER A 243 -9.02 21.33 -21.07
N LYS A 244 -9.02 22.28 -22.01
CA LYS A 244 -8.05 23.37 -22.04
C LYS A 244 -8.16 24.25 -20.78
N LYS A 245 -9.38 24.66 -20.41
CA LYS A 245 -9.63 25.48 -19.21
C LYS A 245 -9.20 24.78 -17.92
N VAL A 246 -9.51 23.49 -17.77
CA VAL A 246 -9.09 22.72 -16.60
C VAL A 246 -7.58 22.61 -16.52
N ASN A 247 -6.90 22.33 -17.65
CA ASN A 247 -5.44 22.28 -17.67
C ASN A 247 -4.82 23.64 -17.33
N GLU A 248 -5.32 24.75 -17.89
CA GLU A 248 -4.83 26.10 -17.57
C GLU A 248 -5.01 26.43 -16.07
N ALA A 249 -6.15 26.08 -15.48
CA ALA A 249 -6.39 26.25 -14.06
C ALA A 249 -5.44 25.40 -13.20
N TYR A 250 -5.23 24.13 -13.58
CA TYR A 250 -4.30 23.22 -12.92
C TYR A 250 -2.87 23.76 -12.94
N GLN A 251 -2.37 24.19 -14.11
CA GLN A 251 -1.03 24.74 -14.26
C GLN A 251 -0.85 26.02 -13.43
N LYS A 252 -1.89 26.87 -13.35
CA LYS A 252 -1.86 28.06 -12.51
C LYS A 252 -1.74 27.69 -11.02
N LYS A 253 -2.56 26.76 -10.53
CA LYS A 253 -2.48 26.28 -9.15
C LYS A 253 -1.10 25.71 -8.83
N LEU A 254 -0.55 24.90 -9.75
CA LEU A 254 0.78 24.31 -9.61
C LEU A 254 1.89 25.38 -9.51
N ALA A 255 1.81 26.45 -10.30
CA ALA A 255 2.80 27.52 -10.30
C ALA A 255 2.82 28.35 -9.00
N GLU A 256 1.69 28.40 -8.27
CA GLU A 256 1.54 29.13 -7.01
C GLU A 256 1.69 28.21 -5.77
N LEU A 257 1.92 26.90 -5.99
CA LEU A 257 1.90 25.88 -4.94
C LEU A 257 3.17 25.94 -4.08
N THR A 258 2.98 25.97 -2.77
CA THR A 258 4.08 25.77 -1.80
C THR A 258 4.16 24.31 -1.37
N PRO A 259 5.33 23.80 -0.94
CA PRO A 259 5.45 22.42 -0.43
C PRO A 259 4.47 22.12 0.72
N SER A 260 4.27 23.05 1.66
CA SER A 260 3.28 22.87 2.73
C SER A 260 1.85 22.81 2.23
N GLN A 261 1.49 23.54 1.17
CA GLN A 261 0.16 23.44 0.58
C GLN A 261 -0.01 22.14 -0.21
N GLY A 262 1.00 21.73 -0.99
CA GLY A 262 1.02 20.44 -1.69
C GLY A 262 0.90 19.27 -0.72
N PHE A 263 1.62 19.32 0.41
CA PHE A 263 1.47 18.35 1.50
C PHE A 263 0.03 18.30 2.02
N ARG A 264 -0.58 19.45 2.35
CA ARG A 264 -1.97 19.49 2.85
C ARG A 264 -2.97 18.93 1.85
N ASN A 265 -2.79 19.24 0.57
CA ASN A 265 -3.60 18.69 -0.51
C ASN A 265 -3.45 17.15 -0.58
N SER A 266 -2.20 16.66 -0.64
CA SER A 266 -1.90 15.22 -0.64
C SER A 266 -2.43 14.50 0.61
N TYR A 267 -2.42 15.13 1.77
CA TYR A 267 -2.98 14.57 3.01
C TYR A 267 -4.49 14.29 2.89
N THR A 268 -5.25 15.08 2.10
CA THR A 268 -6.67 14.78 1.87
C THR A 268 -6.89 13.48 1.10
N PHE A 269 -5.95 13.09 0.23
CA PHE A 269 -5.98 11.80 -0.46
C PHE A 269 -5.67 10.66 0.50
N PHE A 270 -4.66 10.83 1.35
CA PHE A 270 -4.33 9.88 2.40
C PHE A 270 -5.54 9.62 3.32
N GLN A 271 -6.22 10.67 3.79
CA GLN A 271 -7.45 10.53 4.57
C GLN A 271 -8.56 9.80 3.81
N ALA A 272 -8.75 10.11 2.52
CA ALA A 272 -9.76 9.45 1.71
C ALA A 272 -9.48 7.94 1.53
N HIS A 273 -8.21 7.56 1.33
CA HIS A 273 -7.82 6.15 1.22
C HIS A 273 -7.95 5.40 2.56
N LEU A 274 -7.63 6.04 3.69
CA LEU A 274 -7.89 5.46 5.02
C LEU A 274 -9.39 5.21 5.23
N GLN A 275 -10.24 6.20 4.89
CA GLN A 275 -11.69 6.08 5.00
C GLN A 275 -12.25 4.98 4.07
N GLU A 276 -11.72 4.87 2.86
CA GLU A 276 -12.07 3.79 1.93
C GLU A 276 -11.73 2.42 2.54
N ALA A 277 -10.49 2.26 3.02
CA ALA A 277 -10.01 1.02 3.63
C ALA A 277 -10.83 0.62 4.88
N LEU A 278 -11.23 1.59 5.71
CA LEU A 278 -12.16 1.39 6.83
C LEU A 278 -13.53 0.91 6.33
N SER A 279 -14.13 1.61 5.36
CA SER A 279 -15.47 1.29 4.83
C SER A 279 -15.55 -0.09 4.18
N LYS A 280 -14.42 -0.57 3.63
CA LYS A 280 -14.28 -1.86 2.98
C LYS A 280 -13.78 -2.96 3.93
N ASN A 281 -13.50 -2.63 5.18
CA ASN A 281 -12.95 -3.54 6.19
C ASN A 281 -11.62 -4.19 5.75
N TRP A 282 -10.78 -3.43 5.04
CA TRP A 282 -9.46 -3.87 4.58
C TRP A 282 -8.38 -3.77 5.67
N LEU A 283 -8.62 -2.98 6.72
CA LEU A 283 -7.72 -2.79 7.86
C LEU A 283 -7.92 -3.84 8.97
N ARG A 284 -8.47 -5.02 8.64
CA ARG A 284 -8.76 -6.07 9.62
C ARG A 284 -7.49 -6.81 10.06
N TYR A 285 -6.71 -6.17 10.91
CA TYR A 285 -5.52 -6.73 11.53
C TYR A 285 -5.55 -6.48 13.04
N THR A 286 -5.39 -7.56 13.80
CA THR A 286 -5.21 -7.50 15.25
C THR A 286 -4.00 -8.33 15.66
N SER A 287 -3.29 -7.88 16.69
CA SER A 287 -2.17 -8.61 17.27
C SER A 287 -2.09 -8.38 18.77
N THR A 288 -1.56 -9.37 19.49
CA THR A 288 -1.19 -9.24 20.90
C THR A 288 0.29 -9.50 21.01
N ASP A 289 1.03 -8.59 21.63
CA ASP A 289 2.48 -8.75 21.77
C ASP A 289 2.85 -9.67 22.95
N ARG A 290 4.15 -9.86 23.19
CA ARG A 290 4.66 -10.73 24.27
C ARG A 290 4.31 -10.23 25.68
N ALA A 291 4.03 -8.94 25.84
CA ALA A 291 3.65 -8.34 27.11
C ALA A 291 2.13 -8.36 27.33
N GLY A 292 1.37 -8.81 26.33
CA GLY A 292 -0.10 -8.85 26.39
C GLY A 292 -0.76 -7.57 25.87
N GLU A 293 0.00 -6.65 25.28
CA GLU A 293 -0.56 -5.41 24.73
C GLU A 293 -1.28 -5.72 23.41
N GLU A 294 -2.58 -5.42 23.37
CA GLU A 294 -3.42 -5.60 22.20
C GLU A 294 -3.27 -4.44 21.22
N PHE A 295 -3.33 -4.78 19.94
CA PHE A 295 -3.32 -3.84 18.83
C PHE A 295 -4.47 -4.18 17.88
N ASP A 296 -5.19 -3.15 17.46
CA ASP A 296 -6.31 -3.22 16.52
C ASP A 296 -6.14 -2.09 15.52
N LEU A 297 -5.75 -2.44 14.30
CA LEU A 297 -5.40 -1.49 13.26
C LEU A 297 -6.59 -0.59 12.86
N THR A 298 -7.81 -1.13 12.89
CA THR A 298 -9.01 -0.34 12.58
C THR A 298 -9.19 0.77 13.60
N LYS A 299 -9.06 0.46 14.90
CA LYS A 299 -9.19 1.46 15.98
C LYS A 299 -8.07 2.49 15.94
N ASP A 300 -6.83 2.05 15.72
CA ASP A 300 -5.66 2.93 15.66
C ASP A 300 -5.79 3.96 14.52
N VAL A 301 -6.30 3.54 13.36
CA VAL A 301 -6.59 4.44 12.23
C VAL A 301 -7.77 5.38 12.50
N GLU A 302 -8.86 4.88 13.10
CA GLU A 302 -10.02 5.71 13.47
C GLU A 302 -9.60 6.82 14.44
N GLU A 303 -8.83 6.47 15.48
CA GLU A 303 -8.34 7.42 16.48
C GLU A 303 -7.36 8.44 15.85
N TYR A 304 -6.49 8.00 14.94
CA TYR A 304 -5.61 8.90 14.20
C TYR A 304 -6.40 9.94 13.39
N LEU A 305 -7.42 9.51 12.63
CA LEU A 305 -8.26 10.40 11.83
C LEU A 305 -9.04 11.39 12.69
N GLU A 306 -9.53 10.98 13.86
CA GLU A 306 -10.23 11.85 14.81
C GLU A 306 -9.29 12.93 15.38
N LYS A 307 -8.07 12.55 15.78
CA LYS A 307 -7.07 13.46 16.35
C LYS A 307 -6.40 14.36 15.30
N ASN A 308 -6.34 13.93 14.04
CA ASN A 308 -5.61 14.60 12.96
C ASN A 308 -6.52 14.92 11.74
N PRO A 309 -7.58 15.71 11.90
CA PRO A 309 -8.53 15.99 10.82
C PRO A 309 -7.97 16.91 9.72
N ASP A 310 -6.91 17.68 10.01
CA ASP A 310 -6.32 18.68 9.11
C ASP A 310 -4.82 18.42 8.93
N GLY A 311 -4.35 18.35 7.68
CA GLY A 311 -2.96 18.10 7.33
C GLY A 311 -1.97 19.18 7.82
N LYS A 312 -2.43 20.38 8.15
CA LYS A 312 -1.61 21.43 8.78
C LYS A 312 -1.22 21.05 10.21
N THR A 313 -2.13 20.42 10.94
CA THR A 313 -1.94 20.07 12.36
C THR A 313 -1.69 18.58 12.58
N ALA A 314 -1.85 17.77 11.53
CA ALA A 314 -1.59 16.34 11.55
C ALA A 314 -0.16 16.08 11.99
N LYS A 315 0.00 15.13 12.92
CA LYS A 315 1.29 14.74 13.46
C LYS A 315 1.70 13.36 12.99
N PHE A 316 3.00 13.15 12.93
CA PHE A 316 3.65 11.92 12.51
C PHE A 316 4.70 11.53 13.54
N ALA A 317 4.76 10.24 13.87
CA ALA A 317 5.66 9.69 14.88
C ALA A 317 7.04 9.31 14.30
N GLY A 318 7.18 9.28 12.97
CA GLY A 318 8.46 9.01 12.33
C GLY A 318 8.44 9.24 10.84
N VAL A 319 9.60 9.06 10.22
CA VAL A 319 9.79 9.15 8.77
C VAL A 319 10.75 8.08 8.28
N ILE A 320 10.66 7.75 6.99
CA ILE A 320 11.76 7.08 6.27
C ILE A 320 12.56 8.16 5.54
N LEU A 321 13.86 8.18 5.83
CA LEU A 321 14.84 9.01 5.16
C LEU A 321 15.66 8.18 4.18
N THR A 322 16.02 8.79 3.06
CA THR A 322 16.99 8.23 2.12
C THR A 322 18.04 9.26 1.75
N GLY A 323 19.27 8.79 1.54
CA GLY A 323 20.43 9.62 1.20
C GLY A 323 21.69 8.78 1.07
N ARG A 324 22.83 9.41 0.82
CA ARG A 324 24.12 8.74 0.99
C ARG A 324 24.34 8.50 2.48
N ALA A 325 25.09 7.46 2.85
CA ALA A 325 25.37 7.18 4.26
C ALA A 325 25.99 8.40 4.98
N GLU A 326 26.87 9.14 4.31
CA GLU A 326 27.48 10.37 4.81
C GLU A 326 26.50 11.54 5.02
N ASP A 327 25.36 11.56 4.31
CA ASP A 327 24.38 12.65 4.40
C ASP A 327 23.68 12.69 5.77
N PHE A 328 23.68 11.57 6.50
CA PHE A 328 23.08 11.43 7.81
C PHE A 328 23.97 11.93 8.97
N ALA A 329 25.22 12.32 8.71
CA ALA A 329 26.17 12.67 9.76
C ALA A 329 25.69 13.80 10.69
N SER A 330 24.92 14.77 10.17
CA SER A 330 24.35 15.87 10.95
C SER A 330 23.28 15.41 11.95
N LEU A 331 22.68 14.24 11.71
CA LEU A 331 21.59 13.69 12.51
C LEU A 331 22.07 12.77 13.65
N GLU A 332 23.34 12.36 13.69
CA GLU A 332 23.86 11.39 14.69
C GLU A 332 23.66 11.84 16.14
N LYS A 333 23.62 13.16 16.38
CA LYS A 333 23.44 13.75 17.72
C LYS A 333 22.09 14.45 17.89
N ALA A 334 21.15 14.24 16.97
CA ALA A 334 19.85 14.85 17.03
C ALA A 334 19.05 14.33 18.24
N SER A 335 18.75 15.20 19.19
CA SER A 335 18.01 14.83 20.41
C SER A 335 16.55 14.43 20.16
N TRP A 336 16.01 14.80 18.99
CA TRP A 336 14.66 14.48 18.56
C TRP A 336 14.54 13.08 17.93
N ILE A 337 15.65 12.36 17.77
CA ILE A 337 15.65 10.96 17.29
C ILE A 337 15.56 10.02 18.50
N PHE A 338 14.40 9.41 18.68
CA PHE A 338 14.20 8.38 19.70
C PHE A 338 14.89 7.06 19.32
N ALA A 339 14.74 6.67 18.06
CA ALA A 339 15.34 5.45 17.52
C ALA A 339 15.62 5.61 16.03
N SER A 340 16.63 4.90 15.55
CA SER A 340 16.96 4.82 14.13
C SER A 340 17.24 3.36 13.73
N ASN A 341 16.74 2.96 12.58
CA ASN A 341 16.90 1.60 12.05
C ASN A 341 17.13 1.63 10.53
N ILE A 342 18.26 1.10 10.09
CA ILE A 342 18.59 1.02 8.67
C ILE A 342 17.67 -0.02 8.02
N GLY A 343 16.97 0.35 6.96
CA GLY A 343 16.21 -0.57 6.11
C GLY A 343 17.10 -1.18 5.05
N GLN A 344 16.69 -1.08 3.79
CA GLN A 344 17.49 -1.56 2.67
C GLN A 344 18.57 -0.54 2.30
N ASP A 345 19.65 -1.01 1.69
CA ASP A 345 20.74 -0.15 1.23
C ASP A 345 21.38 -0.69 -0.05
N VAL A 346 21.98 0.20 -0.83
CA VAL A 346 22.52 -0.13 -2.15
C VAL A 346 23.88 0.53 -2.35
N GLU A 347 24.81 -0.22 -2.94
CA GLU A 347 26.10 0.33 -3.34
C GLU A 347 25.92 1.33 -4.48
N ILE A 348 26.52 2.51 -4.35
CA ILE A 348 26.43 3.55 -5.37
C ILE A 348 27.35 3.15 -6.54
N LYS A 349 26.76 2.98 -7.73
CA LYS A 349 27.45 2.63 -8.97
C LYS A 349 27.64 3.87 -9.86
N PRO A 350 28.61 3.88 -10.79
CA PRO A 350 28.89 5.05 -11.65
C PRO A 350 27.71 5.55 -12.49
N TYR A 351 26.74 4.69 -12.79
CA TYR A 351 25.54 5.03 -13.56
C TYR A 351 24.35 5.44 -12.70
N HIS A 352 24.45 5.38 -11.37
CA HIS A 352 23.40 5.90 -10.49
C HIS A 352 23.41 7.43 -10.54
N GLN A 353 22.27 8.01 -10.88
CA GLN A 353 22.03 9.43 -10.71
C GLN A 353 21.32 9.60 -9.37
N LEU A 354 22.08 9.89 -8.32
CA LEU A 354 21.43 10.26 -7.08
C LEU A 354 20.68 11.55 -7.32
N SER A 355 19.39 11.52 -6.98
CA SER A 355 18.58 12.71 -7.10
C SER A 355 19.12 13.72 -6.09
N THR A 356 19.57 14.89 -6.55
CA THR A 356 19.83 16.01 -5.65
C THR A 356 18.50 16.44 -5.00
N PRO A 357 18.53 17.04 -3.81
CA PRO A 357 17.34 17.58 -3.16
C PRO A 357 16.46 18.41 -4.10
#